data_AF-A0JRR1-F1
#
_entry.id   AF-A0JRR1-F1
#
_cell.length_a   1.000
_cell.length_b   1.000
_cell.length_c   1.000
_cell.angle_alpha   90.00
_cell.angle_beta   90.00
_cell.angle_gamma   90.00
#
_symmetry.space_group_name_H-M   'P 1'
#
loop_
_entity.id
_entity.type
_entity.pdbx_description
1 polymer ?
#
loop_
_entity_poly.entity_id
_entity_poly.type
_entity_poly.pdbx_seq_one_letter_code
_entity_poly.pdbx_strand_id
1 'polypeptide(L)'
;MALGKDEDEQRLRFEEMLRNADLTVEELWLRYFSIGGIAGQFEIEAYTHGAIALPALQRDILAHALNERLDEINAPEGRAPYSRGSEDAGRLHDDRTHDDPERPEDESGQDD
;
A
#
# COMPACT_ATOMS: atom_id res chain seq x y z
N MET A 1 -6.04 -21.40 -13.23
CA MET A 1 -6.36 -20.00 -13.58
C MET A 1 -5.07 -19.22 -13.56
N ALA A 2 -4.81 -18.37 -14.55
CA ALA A 2 -3.66 -17.46 -14.49
C ALA A 2 -4.00 -16.33 -13.51
N LEU A 3 -3.09 -16.01 -12.59
CA LEU A 3 -3.22 -14.83 -11.74
C LEU A 3 -3.32 -13.60 -12.65
N GLY A 4 -4.19 -12.64 -12.30
CA GLY A 4 -4.20 -11.36 -12.98
C GLY A 4 -2.86 -10.66 -12.75
N LYS A 5 -2.33 -9.96 -13.75
CA LYS A 5 -1.04 -9.26 -13.67
C LYS A 5 -0.93 -8.38 -12.40
N ASP A 6 -2.03 -7.73 -12.02
CA ASP A 6 -2.10 -6.86 -10.84
C ASP A 6 -2.03 -7.64 -9.52
N GLU A 7 -2.55 -8.87 -9.49
CA GLU A 7 -2.46 -9.75 -8.33
C GLU A 7 -1.03 -10.28 -8.13
N ASP A 8 -0.36 -10.66 -9.21
CA ASP A 8 1.06 -11.05 -9.15
C ASP A 8 1.94 -9.91 -8.67
N GLU A 9 1.72 -8.69 -9.18
CA GLU A 9 2.47 -7.51 -8.73
C GLU A 9 2.22 -7.20 -7.25
N GLN A 10 0.96 -7.24 -6.80
CA GLN A 10 0.64 -7.04 -5.39
C GLN A 10 1.32 -8.11 -4.51
N ARG A 11 1.25 -9.39 -4.90
CA ARG A 11 1.86 -10.49 -4.14
C ARG A 11 3.38 -10.29 -4.03
N LEU A 12 4.05 -9.98 -5.14
CA LEU A 12 5.51 -9.78 -5.13
C LEU A 12 5.93 -8.63 -4.21
N ARG A 13 5.18 -7.53 -4.21
CA ARG A 13 5.40 -6.40 -3.28
C ARG A 13 5.10 -6.78 -1.83
N PHE A 14 4.04 -7.55 -1.60
CA PHE A 14 3.70 -8.08 -0.28
C PHE A 14 4.83 -8.96 0.27
N GLU A 15 5.35 -9.89 -0.53
CA GLU A 15 6.47 -10.75 -0.17
C GLU A 15 7.75 -9.96 0.13
N GLU A 16 8.01 -8.90 -0.64
CA GLU A 16 9.13 -7.97 -0.40
C GLU A 16 9.03 -7.32 0.98
N MET A 17 7.87 -6.79 1.32
CA MET A 17 7.64 -6.16 2.62
C MET A 17 7.63 -7.17 3.77
N LEU A 18 7.12 -8.38 3.55
CA LEU A 18 7.11 -9.44 4.55
C LEU A 18 8.54 -9.81 5.01
N ARG A 19 9.50 -9.85 4.08
CA ARG A 19 10.92 -10.10 4.41
C ARG A 19 11.52 -9.02 5.31
N ASN A 20 10.97 -7.81 5.30
CA ASN A 20 11.47 -6.68 6.08
C ASN A 20 10.72 -6.50 7.42
N ALA A 21 9.66 -7.27 7.65
CA ALA A 21 8.75 -7.05 8.78
C ALA A 21 9.15 -7.76 10.08
N ASP A 22 10.25 -8.53 10.08
CA ASP A 22 10.68 -9.34 11.23
C ASP A 22 9.52 -10.14 11.83
N LEU A 23 8.84 -10.91 10.96
CA LEU A 23 7.73 -11.78 11.27
C LEU A 23 7.89 -13.14 10.60
N THR A 24 7.51 -14.18 11.33
CA THR A 24 7.26 -15.50 10.77
C THR A 24 5.88 -15.55 10.09
N VAL A 25 5.68 -16.55 9.23
CA VAL A 25 4.37 -16.80 8.58
C VAL A 25 3.29 -17.13 9.62
N GLU A 26 3.65 -17.81 10.71
CA GLU A 26 2.72 -18.10 11.81
C GLU A 26 2.24 -16.83 12.51
N GLU A 27 3.16 -15.92 12.85
CA GLU A 27 2.79 -14.65 13.50
C GLU A 27 1.97 -13.75 12.57
N LEU A 28 2.32 -13.71 11.27
CA LEU A 28 1.51 -13.05 10.26
C LEU A 28 0.09 -13.63 10.22
N TRP A 29 -0.04 -14.96 10.19
CA TRP A 29 -1.34 -15.64 10.17
C TRP A 29 -2.17 -15.31 11.40
N LEU A 30 -1.59 -15.29 12.61
CA LEU A 30 -2.30 -14.94 13.84
C LEU A 30 -2.83 -13.49 13.82
N ARG A 31 -2.03 -12.54 13.30
CA ARG A 31 -2.45 -11.14 13.13
C ARG A 31 -3.57 -11.01 12.11
N TYR A 32 -3.42 -11.64 10.95
CA TYR A 32 -4.43 -11.72 9.90
C TYR A 32 -5.75 -12.34 10.39
N PHE A 33 -5.67 -13.44 11.14
CA PHE A 33 -6.84 -14.12 11.70
C PHE A 33 -7.58 -13.23 12.70
N SER A 34 -6.83 -12.51 13.54
CA SER A 34 -7.40 -11.59 14.53
C SER A 34 -8.21 -10.43 13.91
N ILE A 35 -7.91 -10.05 12.67
CA ILE A 35 -8.64 -9.02 11.92
C ILE A 35 -9.91 -9.61 11.24
N GLY A 36 -10.03 -10.94 11.15
CA GLY A 36 -11.14 -11.63 10.48
C GLY A 36 -10.75 -12.33 9.19
N GLY A 37 -9.45 -12.54 8.97
CA GLY A 37 -8.96 -13.39 7.90
C GLY A 37 -9.45 -14.82 8.01
N ILE A 38 -9.84 -15.43 6.89
CA ILE A 38 -10.47 -16.76 6.85
C ILE A 38 -9.59 -17.88 6.27
N ALA A 39 -8.43 -17.54 5.71
CA ALA A 39 -7.46 -18.50 5.18
C ALA A 39 -6.64 -19.14 6.31
N GLY A 40 -6.29 -20.40 6.14
CA GLY A 40 -5.36 -21.09 7.04
C GLY A 40 -3.92 -20.67 6.81
N GLN A 41 -3.05 -20.96 7.80
CA GLN A 41 -1.61 -20.69 7.71
C GLN A 41 -0.97 -21.29 6.43
N PHE A 42 -1.31 -22.53 6.08
CA PHE A 42 -0.79 -23.19 4.87
C PHE A 42 -1.25 -22.50 3.58
N GLU A 43 -2.47 -21.95 3.56
CA GLU A 43 -2.96 -21.20 2.39
C GLU A 43 -2.23 -19.86 2.25
N ILE A 44 -1.92 -19.20 3.37
CA ILE A 44 -1.10 -17.98 3.38
C ILE A 44 0.31 -18.29 2.88
N GLU A 45 0.93 -19.37 3.37
CA GLU A 45 2.26 -19.79 2.91
C GLU A 45 2.27 -20.13 1.41
N ALA A 46 1.24 -20.85 0.95
CA ALA A 46 1.08 -21.15 -0.48
C ALA A 46 0.87 -19.87 -1.30
N TYR A 47 0.09 -18.91 -0.79
CA TYR A 47 -0.11 -17.61 -1.43
C TYR A 47 1.19 -16.82 -1.51
N THR A 48 1.97 -16.71 -0.44
CA THR A 48 3.27 -15.99 -0.43
C THR A 48 4.35 -16.64 -1.28
N HIS A 49 4.12 -17.86 -1.77
CA HIS A 49 5.00 -18.53 -2.73
C HIS A 49 4.40 -18.57 -4.15
N GLY A 50 3.25 -17.92 -4.37
CA GLY A 50 2.56 -17.90 -5.65
C GLY A 50 1.95 -19.25 -6.08
N ALA A 51 1.82 -20.21 -5.15
CA ALA A 51 1.25 -21.52 -5.43
C ALA A 51 -0.28 -21.51 -5.54
N ILE A 52 -0.93 -20.55 -4.87
CA ILE A 52 -2.38 -20.30 -4.96
C ILE A 52 -2.68 -18.82 -5.14
N ALA A 53 -3.89 -18.52 -5.61
CA ALA A 53 -4.48 -17.19 -5.58
C ALA A 53 -5.35 -17.03 -4.33
N LEU A 54 -5.40 -15.82 -3.78
CA LEU A 54 -6.32 -15.47 -2.69
C LEU A 54 -7.33 -14.41 -3.17
N PRO A 55 -8.58 -14.45 -2.68
CA PRO A 55 -9.54 -13.38 -2.95
C PRO A 55 -8.96 -12.02 -2.54
N ALA A 56 -9.26 -10.96 -3.30
CA ALA A 56 -8.74 -9.61 -3.08
C ALA A 56 -8.91 -9.14 -1.62
N LEU A 57 -10.08 -9.38 -1.01
CA LEU A 57 -10.32 -9.04 0.39
C LEU A 57 -9.34 -9.74 1.34
N GLN A 58 -8.99 -11.01 1.09
CA GLN A 58 -8.05 -11.74 1.92
C GLN A 58 -6.61 -11.22 1.74
N ARG A 59 -6.24 -10.85 0.51
CA ARG A 59 -4.97 -10.17 0.22
C ARG A 59 -4.89 -8.81 0.92
N ASP A 60 -5.99 -8.07 0.98
CA ASP A 60 -6.06 -6.77 1.62
C ASP A 60 -5.97 -6.88 3.15
N ILE A 61 -6.59 -7.89 3.76
CA ILE A 61 -6.43 -8.15 5.20
C ILE A 61 -4.99 -8.56 5.53
N LEU A 62 -4.35 -9.37 4.68
CA LEU A 62 -2.92 -9.70 4.83
C LEU A 62 -2.06 -8.44 4.75
N ALA A 63 -2.27 -7.60 3.73
CA ALA A 63 -1.57 -6.34 3.57
C ALA A 63 -1.77 -5.45 4.81
N HIS A 64 -2.99 -5.38 5.34
CA HIS A 64 -3.26 -4.63 6.56
C HIS A 64 -2.49 -5.17 7.77
N ALA A 65 -2.55 -6.49 8.02
CA ALA A 65 -1.83 -7.12 9.12
C ALA A 65 -0.30 -6.90 9.06
N LEU A 66 0.26 -6.96 7.85
CA LEU A 66 1.67 -6.70 7.59
C LEU A 66 2.01 -5.21 7.79
N ASN A 67 1.15 -4.31 7.32
CA ASN A 67 1.35 -2.87 7.46
C ASN A 67 1.36 -2.41 8.92
N GLU A 68 0.49 -2.95 9.77
CA GLU A 68 0.53 -2.67 11.21
C GLU A 68 1.90 -3.05 11.82
N ARG A 69 2.47 -4.18 11.39
CA ARG A 69 3.82 -4.57 11.84
C ARG A 69 4.90 -3.62 11.34
N LEU A 70 4.87 -3.25 10.06
CA LEU A 70 5.85 -2.33 9.47
C LEU A 70 5.80 -0.97 10.18
N ASP A 71 4.61 -0.51 10.55
CA ASP A 71 4.41 0.71 11.32
C ASP A 71 4.95 0.56 12.77
N GLU A 72 4.73 -0.59 13.44
CA GLU A 72 5.28 -0.88 14.78
C GLU A 72 6.81 -0.77 14.82
N ILE A 73 7.50 -1.24 13.76
CA ILE A 73 8.97 -1.23 13.68
C ILE A 73 9.54 0.00 12.98
N ASN A 74 8.69 0.93 12.51
CA ASN A 74 9.06 2.08 11.69
C ASN A 74 9.93 1.69 10.46
N ALA A 75 9.49 0.68 9.71
CA ALA A 75 10.21 0.15 8.56
C ALA A 75 10.43 1.24 7.48
N PRO A 76 11.66 1.49 7.01
CA PRO A 76 11.93 2.53 6.02
C PRO A 76 11.52 2.14 4.59
N GLU A 77 11.29 0.86 4.30
CA GLU A 77 11.02 0.34 2.95
C GLU A 77 9.58 0.60 2.48
N GLY A 78 8.71 1.08 3.36
CA GLY A 78 7.33 1.45 3.06
C GLY A 78 6.29 0.43 3.52
N ARG A 79 5.16 0.38 2.82
CA ARG A 79 3.98 -0.42 3.17
C ARG A 79 3.64 -1.40 2.05
N ALA A 80 3.10 -2.55 2.41
CA ALA A 80 2.55 -3.52 1.46
C ALA A 80 1.30 -2.93 0.78
N PRO A 81 1.18 -3.07 -0.56
CA PRO A 81 0.05 -2.52 -1.31
C PRO A 81 -1.23 -3.34 -1.12
N TYR A 82 -2.37 -2.65 -1.14
CA TYR A 82 -3.69 -3.25 -1.27
C TYR A 82 -3.99 -3.58 -2.74
N SER A 83 -5.00 -4.40 -3.00
CA SER A 83 -5.35 -4.96 -4.32
C SER A 83 -5.74 -3.90 -5.36
N ARG A 84 -5.92 -2.65 -4.94
CA ARG A 84 -6.22 -1.48 -5.78
C ARG A 84 -5.19 -0.34 -5.66
N GLY A 85 -4.11 -0.54 -4.92
CA GLY A 85 -3.25 0.52 -4.39
C GLY A 85 -1.89 0.72 -5.07
N SER A 86 -1.64 0.16 -6.25
CA SER A 86 -0.39 0.42 -6.99
C SER A 86 -0.32 1.84 -7.60
N GLU A 87 -1.42 2.60 -7.61
CA GLU A 87 -1.48 3.95 -8.20
C GLU A 87 -1.28 5.11 -7.22
N ASP A 88 -1.27 4.87 -5.90
CA ASP A 88 -1.37 5.96 -4.89
C ASP A 88 -0.03 6.31 -4.20
N ALA A 89 1.00 5.47 -4.31
CA ALA A 89 2.31 5.74 -3.69
C ALA A 89 3.19 6.75 -4.48
N GLY A 90 2.79 7.12 -5.71
CA GLY A 90 3.61 7.92 -6.62
C GLY A 90 3.09 9.32 -6.94
N ARG A 91 1.95 9.75 -6.39
CA ARG A 91 1.27 11.00 -6.82
C ARG A 91 1.24 12.16 -5.82
N LEU A 92 1.95 12.06 -4.71
CA LEU A 92 2.11 13.19 -3.77
C LEU A 92 3.34 14.06 -4.07
N HIS A 93 3.79 14.13 -5.33
CA HIS A 93 4.74 15.15 -5.73
C HIS A 93 4.26 15.84 -7.01
N ASP A 94 4.19 17.17 -6.91
CA ASP A 94 4.01 18.16 -7.97
C ASP A 94 2.57 18.57 -8.31
N ASP A 95 1.95 19.32 -7.41
CA ASP A 95 1.12 20.47 -7.83
C ASP A 95 1.04 21.49 -6.69
N ARG A 96 2.01 22.40 -6.62
CA ARG A 96 1.86 23.76 -6.07
C ARG A 96 3.06 24.63 -6.50
N THR A 97 3.30 24.71 -7.81
CA THR A 97 3.88 25.92 -8.39
C THR A 97 2.71 26.72 -8.95
N HIS A 98 1.91 27.31 -8.06
CA HIS A 98 0.98 28.34 -8.50
C HIS A 98 1.81 29.61 -8.69
N ASP A 99 2.20 29.79 -9.94
CA ASP A 99 2.57 31.03 -10.59
C ASP A 99 1.64 32.16 -10.09
N ASP A 100 2.22 33.17 -9.44
CA ASP A 100 1.51 34.36 -8.97
C ASP A 100 1.35 35.30 -10.18
N PRO A 101 0.15 35.51 -10.74
CA PRO A 101 0.02 36.39 -11.89
C PRO A 101 0.16 37.84 -11.42
N GLU A 102 1.14 38.54 -12.01
CA GLU A 102 1.38 39.98 -11.82
C GLU A 102 0.06 40.76 -11.86
N ARG A 103 -0.24 41.43 -10.75
CA ARG A 103 -1.35 42.37 -10.63
C ARG A 103 -1.07 43.59 -11.53
N PRO A 104 -1.95 43.96 -12.48
CA PRO A 104 -1.77 45.19 -13.22
C PRO A 104 -2.05 46.37 -12.28
N GLU A 105 -1.04 47.22 -12.08
CA GLU A 105 -1.23 48.57 -11.56
C GLU A 105 -1.75 49.43 -12.71
N ASP A 106 -3.06 49.59 -12.79
CA ASP A 106 -3.67 50.63 -13.62
C ASP A 106 -4.46 51.60 -12.74
N GLU A 107 -4.32 52.86 -13.13
CA GLU A 107 -4.42 54.08 -12.36
C GLU A 107 -5.85 54.34 -11.86
N SER A 108 -5.97 54.81 -10.61
CA SER A 108 -7.13 55.61 -10.21
C SER A 108 -6.61 56.94 -9.70
N GLY A 109 -6.87 57.98 -10.50
CA GLY A 109 -6.60 59.36 -10.15
C GLY A 109 -7.28 59.73 -8.85
N GLN A 110 -6.59 60.55 -8.07
CA GLN A 110 -7.16 61.23 -6.93
C GLN A 110 -7.00 62.72 -7.18
N ASP A 111 -8.16 63.36 -7.33
CA ASP A 111 -8.36 64.80 -7.41
C ASP A 111 -7.74 65.52 -6.20
N ASP A 112 -7.04 66.64 -6.47
CA ASP A 112 -7.27 67.97 -5.85
C ASP A 112 -6.35 69.05 -6.47
#